data_AF-A0A4S8EZ58-F1
#
_entry.id   AF-A0A4S8EZ58-F1
#
_cell.length_a   1.000
_cell.length_b   1.000
_cell.length_c   1.000
_cell.angle_alpha   90.00
_cell.angle_beta   90.00
_cell.angle_gamma   90.00
#
_symmetry.space_group_name_H-M   'P 1'
#
loop_
_entity.id
_entity.type
_entity.pdbx_description
1 polymer ?
#
loop_
_entity_poly.entity_id
_entity_poly.type
_entity_poly.pdbx_seq_one_letter_code
_entity_poly.pdbx_strand_id
1 'polypeptide(L)'
;MKKIFLTTLAALVSSTCLLSVGYAQTAAAAILVEFQGPGGHSSSNYGRTSALHAAARSIVKLQEAGLPMGSYSIAELTGGNSVNSIASDGKFIVKLNPQSGISPEDLLSKVNEAAKAGTDAENAFRNVKPGDLTAGAAADIRYSVQMQ
;
A
#
# COMPACT_ATOMS: atom_id res chain seq x y z
N MET A 1 37.04 -36.61 61.10
CA MET A 1 36.12 -36.54 59.93
C MET A 1 35.43 -35.18 59.95
N LYS A 2 35.29 -34.53 58.77
CA LYS A 2 34.80 -33.15 58.45
C LYS A 2 35.97 -32.20 58.11
N LYS A 3 36.43 -32.15 56.85
CA LYS A 3 35.96 -31.33 55.69
C LYS A 3 36.29 -29.84 55.88
N ILE A 4 36.86 -29.06 54.96
CA ILE A 4 37.53 -29.22 53.65
C ILE A 4 38.24 -27.86 53.47
N PHE A 5 39.46 -27.90 52.94
CA PHE A 5 40.35 -26.76 52.67
C PHE A 5 39.96 -26.04 51.34
N LEU A 6 40.35 -24.76 51.24
CA LEU A 6 40.67 -23.98 50.02
C LEU A 6 39.49 -23.56 49.11
N THR A 7 38.99 -22.31 49.14
CA THR A 7 39.52 -21.03 48.61
C THR A 7 39.88 -20.99 47.12
N THR A 8 39.42 -19.89 46.49
CA THR A 8 39.89 -19.20 45.27
C THR A 8 39.66 -19.85 43.90
N LEU A 9 38.58 -19.43 43.24
CA LEU A 9 38.62 -19.12 41.80
C LEU A 9 38.11 -17.70 41.61
N ALA A 10 39.06 -16.76 41.62
CA ALA A 10 38.86 -15.36 41.34
C ALA A 10 38.65 -15.15 39.83
N ALA A 11 37.68 -14.29 39.53
CA ALA A 11 37.71 -13.27 38.49
C ALA A 11 38.42 -13.61 37.16
N LEU A 12 37.64 -14.05 36.17
CA LEU A 12 37.92 -13.81 34.75
C LEU A 12 36.76 -12.95 34.23
N VAL A 13 36.92 -11.62 34.25
CA VAL A 13 37.15 -10.81 33.04
C VAL A 13 36.24 -11.26 31.88
N SER A 14 35.09 -10.61 31.71
CA SER A 14 35.00 -9.48 30.77
C SER A 14 33.55 -9.05 30.65
N SER A 15 33.32 -7.75 30.80
CA SER A 15 32.09 -7.07 30.41
C SER A 15 31.74 -7.36 28.95
N THR A 16 30.92 -8.36 28.72
CA THR A 16 30.05 -8.42 27.54
C THR A 16 28.60 -8.38 28.02
N CYS A 17 28.28 -7.30 28.74
CA CYS A 17 26.93 -6.75 28.63
C CYS A 17 26.84 -6.22 27.20
N LEU A 18 26.61 -7.14 26.26
CA LEU A 18 26.23 -6.81 24.89
C LEU A 18 24.99 -5.94 25.06
N LEU A 19 25.18 -4.65 24.82
CA LEU A 19 24.14 -3.74 24.44
C LEU A 19 23.42 -4.39 23.26
N SER A 20 22.40 -5.20 23.55
CA SER A 20 21.30 -5.37 22.63
C SER A 20 20.65 -4.00 22.57
N VAL A 21 21.22 -3.12 21.76
CA VAL A 21 20.46 -2.06 21.14
C VAL A 21 19.37 -2.81 20.40
N GLY A 22 18.21 -2.93 21.07
CA GLY A 22 17.01 -3.39 20.44
C GLY A 22 16.77 -2.42 19.31
N TYR A 23 17.19 -2.80 18.10
CA TYR A 23 16.62 -2.23 16.90
C TYR A 23 15.14 -2.57 17.02
N ALA A 24 14.35 -1.62 17.50
CA ALA A 24 12.92 -1.70 17.39
C ALA A 24 12.66 -1.96 15.91
N GLN A 25 12.27 -3.19 15.57
CA GLN A 25 11.74 -3.47 14.26
C GLN A 25 10.44 -2.69 14.22
N THR A 26 10.51 -1.45 13.73
CA THR A 26 9.32 -0.72 13.32
C THR A 26 8.71 -1.57 12.22
N ALA A 27 7.59 -2.23 12.52
CA ALA A 27 6.82 -2.95 11.53
C ALA A 27 6.59 -2.00 10.35
N ALA A 28 6.98 -2.43 9.14
CA ALA A 28 6.79 -1.61 7.95
C ALA A 28 5.28 -1.46 7.73
N ALA A 29 4.77 -0.24 7.93
CA ALA A 29 3.37 0.06 7.65
C ALA A 29 3.09 -0.20 6.16
N ALA A 30 2.03 -0.95 5.88
CA ALA A 30 1.57 -1.24 4.53
C ALA A 30 0.16 -0.67 4.37
N ILE A 31 -0.10 -0.03 3.24
CA ILE A 31 -1.41 0.55 2.92
C ILE A 31 -1.95 -0.19 1.71
N LEU A 32 -3.08 -0.85 1.89
CA LEU A 32 -3.82 -1.48 0.81
C LEU A 32 -4.73 -0.43 0.16
N VAL A 33 -4.63 -0.33 -1.17
CA VAL A 33 -5.51 0.49 -1.99
C VAL A 33 -6.26 -0.43 -2.94
N GLU A 34 -7.59 -0.39 -2.90
CA GLU A 34 -8.44 -1.19 -3.78
C GLU A 34 -9.36 -0.30 -4.61
N PHE A 35 -9.67 -0.75 -5.81
CA PHE A 35 -10.51 -0.09 -6.79
C PHE A 35 -11.55 -1.08 -7.29
N GLN A 36 -12.78 -0.61 -7.43
CA GLN A 36 -13.93 -1.37 -7.89
C GLN A 36 -14.65 -0.58 -8.98
N GLY A 37 -14.92 -1.24 -10.10
CA GLY A 37 -15.60 -0.68 -11.26
C GLY A 37 -16.61 -1.65 -11.86
N PRO A 38 -17.30 -1.25 -12.93
CA PRO A 38 -18.39 -2.04 -13.51
C PRO A 38 -17.93 -3.28 -14.28
N GLY A 39 -16.68 -3.32 -14.73
CA GLY A 39 -16.17 -4.35 -15.63
C GLY A 39 -16.98 -4.47 -16.93
N GLY A 40 -16.89 -5.64 -17.58
CA GLY A 40 -17.64 -5.97 -18.78
C GLY A 40 -16.78 -6.54 -19.90
N HIS A 41 -17.41 -6.88 -21.02
CA HIS A 41 -16.72 -7.42 -22.18
C HIS A 41 -15.96 -6.29 -22.90
N SER A 42 -14.66 -6.46 -23.13
CA SER A 42 -13.78 -5.39 -23.64
C SER A 42 -14.24 -4.79 -24.98
N SER A 43 -14.79 -5.61 -25.88
CA SER A 43 -15.25 -5.16 -27.21
C SER A 43 -16.61 -4.46 -27.19
N SER A 44 -17.64 -5.05 -26.57
CA SER A 44 -19.01 -4.52 -26.60
C SER A 44 -19.29 -3.47 -25.52
N ASN A 45 -18.42 -3.37 -24.50
CA ASN A 45 -18.51 -2.37 -23.45
C ASN A 45 -17.36 -1.36 -23.47
N TYR A 46 -16.69 -1.23 -24.62
CA TYR A 46 -15.68 -0.20 -24.82
C TYR A 46 -16.23 1.18 -24.42
N GLY A 47 -15.42 1.95 -23.70
CA GLY A 47 -15.84 3.24 -23.13
C GLY A 47 -16.18 3.20 -21.64
N ARG A 48 -16.39 2.03 -21.04
CA ARG A 48 -16.51 1.92 -19.58
C ARG A 48 -15.18 2.22 -18.88
N THR A 49 -15.30 2.62 -17.62
CA THR A 49 -14.20 2.81 -16.67
C THR A 49 -13.52 1.48 -16.35
N SER A 50 -12.21 1.54 -16.09
CA SER A 50 -11.39 0.38 -15.74
C SER A 50 -10.72 0.58 -14.38
N ALA A 51 -10.94 -0.35 -13.45
CA ALA A 51 -10.36 -0.27 -12.11
C ALA A 51 -8.82 -0.31 -12.13
N LEU A 52 -8.21 -1.11 -13.02
CA LEU A 52 -6.75 -1.11 -13.20
C LEU A 52 -6.20 0.20 -13.75
N HIS A 53 -6.95 0.90 -14.62
CA HIS A 53 -6.52 2.23 -15.08
C HIS A 53 -6.55 3.23 -13.93
N ALA A 54 -7.60 3.22 -13.09
CA ALA A 54 -7.66 4.07 -11.91
C ALA A 54 -6.51 3.78 -10.92
N ALA A 55 -6.18 2.50 -10.71
CA ALA A 55 -5.03 2.09 -9.90
C ALA A 55 -3.70 2.64 -10.46
N ALA A 56 -3.44 2.48 -11.75
CA ALA A 56 -2.24 2.98 -12.40
C ALA A 56 -2.14 4.52 -12.33
N ARG A 57 -3.25 5.23 -12.58
CA ARG A 57 -3.31 6.70 -12.44
C ARG A 57 -3.02 7.13 -11.00
N SER A 58 -3.53 6.41 -10.02
CA SER A 58 -3.30 6.70 -8.59
C SER A 58 -1.83 6.56 -8.22
N ILE A 59 -1.14 5.55 -8.74
CA ILE A 59 0.31 5.38 -8.53
C ILE A 59 1.09 6.57 -9.12
N VAL A 60 0.76 7.00 -10.34
CA VAL A 60 1.39 8.18 -10.95
C VAL A 60 1.14 9.43 -10.10
N LYS A 61 -0.09 9.62 -9.61
CA LYS A 61 -0.44 10.74 -8.72
C LYS A 61 0.32 10.70 -7.40
N LEU A 62 0.56 9.52 -6.83
CA LEU A 62 1.34 9.37 -5.62
C LEU A 62 2.83 9.68 -5.85
N GLN A 63 3.38 9.35 -7.02
CA GLN A 63 4.74 9.74 -7.40
C GLN A 63 4.90 11.26 -7.54
N GLU A 64 3.83 11.95 -7.96
CA GLU A 64 3.78 13.42 -8.06
C GLU A 64 3.52 14.11 -6.70
N ALA A 65 3.25 13.37 -5.62
CA ALA A 65 2.80 13.92 -4.34
C ALA A 65 3.88 14.62 -3.50
N GLY A 66 5.12 14.70 -4.00
CA GLY A 66 6.23 15.39 -3.31
C GLY A 66 6.74 14.69 -2.05
N LEU A 67 6.49 13.39 -1.92
CA LEU A 67 7.03 12.58 -0.81
C LEU A 67 8.56 12.45 -0.92
N PRO A 68 9.30 12.36 0.19
CA PRO A 68 10.75 12.20 0.16
C PRO A 68 11.18 10.98 -0.67
N MET A 69 12.29 11.09 -1.38
CA MET A 69 12.82 10.00 -2.21
C MET A 69 13.07 8.75 -1.36
N GLY A 70 12.58 7.59 -1.81
CA GLY A 70 12.75 6.32 -1.11
C GLY A 70 11.91 6.18 0.16
N SER A 71 10.92 7.07 0.38
CA SER A 71 10.03 7.01 1.54
C SER A 71 9.00 5.90 1.48
N TYR A 72 8.65 5.44 0.28
CA TYR A 72 7.75 4.32 0.08
C TYR A 72 8.12 3.50 -1.15
N SER A 73 7.51 2.33 -1.28
CA SER A 73 7.55 1.51 -2.50
C SER A 73 6.15 0.99 -2.83
N ILE A 74 5.89 0.75 -4.12
CA ILE A 74 4.66 0.10 -4.57
C ILE A 74 4.93 -1.40 -4.72
N ALA A 75 4.00 -2.22 -4.24
CA ALA A 75 4.01 -3.66 -4.35
C ALA A 75 2.63 -4.17 -4.81
N GLU A 76 2.59 -5.41 -5.31
CA GLU A 76 1.35 -6.16 -5.57
C GLU A 76 0.28 -5.45 -6.42
N LEU A 77 0.70 -4.69 -7.44
CA LEU A 77 -0.24 -4.15 -8.44
C LEU A 77 -0.88 -5.30 -9.22
N THR A 78 -2.16 -5.54 -8.96
CA THR A 78 -2.93 -6.68 -9.49
C THR A 78 -4.36 -6.26 -9.78
N GLY A 79 -5.05 -7.04 -10.62
CA GLY A 79 -6.47 -6.85 -10.91
C GLY A 79 -6.87 -7.39 -12.26
N GLY A 80 -8.18 -7.39 -12.52
CA GLY A 80 -8.75 -7.85 -13.78
C GLY A 80 -8.86 -9.38 -13.87
N ASN A 81 -9.94 -9.85 -14.48
CA ASN A 81 -10.28 -11.28 -14.50
C ASN A 81 -9.80 -12.01 -15.77
N SER A 82 -9.74 -11.33 -16.92
CA SER A 82 -9.37 -11.93 -18.21
C SER A 82 -8.89 -10.86 -19.17
N VAL A 83 -8.04 -11.25 -20.13
CA VAL A 83 -7.54 -10.37 -21.21
C VAL A 83 -8.67 -9.77 -22.06
N ASN A 84 -9.83 -10.43 -22.11
CA ASN A 84 -10.97 -9.98 -22.91
C ASN A 84 -12.01 -9.17 -22.10
N SER A 85 -11.68 -8.78 -20.86
CA SER A 85 -12.58 -8.07 -19.97
C SER A 85 -12.02 -6.71 -19.55
N ILE A 86 -12.91 -5.74 -19.36
CA ILE A 86 -12.60 -4.51 -18.66
C ILE A 86 -12.44 -4.85 -17.17
N ALA A 87 -11.36 -4.36 -16.55
CA ALA A 87 -11.05 -4.68 -15.16
C ALA A 87 -12.14 -4.14 -14.21
N SER A 88 -12.85 -5.07 -13.57
CA SER A 88 -13.80 -4.78 -12.48
C SER A 88 -13.11 -4.42 -11.18
N ASP A 89 -11.88 -4.88 -11.00
CA ASP A 89 -11.10 -4.72 -9.79
C ASP A 89 -9.66 -4.33 -10.12
N GLY A 90 -9.04 -3.66 -9.17
CA GLY A 90 -7.62 -3.34 -9.18
C GLY A 90 -7.16 -3.06 -7.76
N LYS A 91 -5.93 -3.43 -7.43
CA LYS A 91 -5.34 -3.11 -6.14
C LYS A 91 -3.84 -2.94 -6.23
N PHE A 92 -3.28 -2.24 -5.26
CA PHE A 92 -1.85 -2.21 -5.00
C PHE A 92 -1.59 -1.97 -3.51
N ILE A 93 -0.37 -2.28 -3.08
CA ILE A 93 0.11 -2.03 -1.73
C ILE A 93 1.16 -0.92 -1.77
N VAL A 94 1.06 0.04 -0.86
CA VAL A 94 2.10 1.03 -0.59
C VAL A 94 2.82 0.64 0.69
N LYS A 95 4.12 0.37 0.59
CA LYS A 95 4.94 0.02 1.76
C LYS A 95 5.76 1.22 2.19
N LEU A 96 5.59 1.63 3.45
CA LEU A 96 6.42 2.64 4.08
C LEU A 96 7.86 2.12 4.25
N ASN A 97 8.84 2.95 3.95
CA ASN A 97 10.20 2.77 4.43
C ASN A 97 10.30 3.35 5.87
N PRO A 98 10.51 2.52 6.92
CA PRO A 98 10.56 2.99 8.30
C PRO A 98 11.67 4.02 8.59
N GLN A 99 12.70 4.08 7.74
CA GLN A 99 13.86 4.95 7.90
C GLN A 99 13.68 6.31 7.21
N SER A 100 12.54 6.55 6.58
CA SER A 100 12.30 7.74 5.76
C SER A 100 11.90 8.99 6.54
N GLY A 101 11.57 8.84 7.82
CA GLY A 101 11.13 9.94 8.68
C GLY A 101 9.70 10.44 8.40
N ILE A 102 8.99 9.88 7.43
CA ILE A 102 7.56 10.17 7.24
C ILE A 102 6.73 9.33 8.21
N SER A 103 5.68 9.91 8.77
CA SER A 103 4.74 9.15 9.59
C SER A 103 3.87 8.24 8.71
N PRO A 104 3.43 7.07 9.21
CA PRO A 104 2.45 6.25 8.52
C PRO A 104 1.17 7.02 8.16
N GLU A 105 0.74 7.95 9.00
CA GLU A 105 -0.48 8.72 8.78
C GLU A 105 -0.34 9.79 7.69
N ASP A 106 0.82 10.43 7.59
CA ASP A 106 1.12 11.34 6.47
C ASP A 106 1.15 10.56 5.15
N LEU A 107 1.75 9.36 5.15
CA LEU A 107 1.73 8.49 3.98
C LEU A 107 0.29 8.09 3.64
N LEU A 108 -0.51 7.66 4.62
CA LEU A 108 -1.91 7.27 4.42
C LEU A 108 -2.72 8.41 3.81
N SER A 109 -2.54 9.63 4.32
CA SER A 109 -3.17 10.83 3.78
C SER A 109 -2.81 11.04 2.30
N LYS A 110 -1.51 10.99 1.96
CA LYS A 110 -1.05 11.13 0.56
C LYS A 110 -1.53 10.01 -0.35
N VAL A 111 -1.58 8.78 0.15
CA VAL A 111 -2.12 7.64 -0.59
C VAL A 111 -3.61 7.83 -0.86
N ASN A 112 -4.38 8.31 0.13
CA ASN A 112 -5.81 8.60 -0.04
C ASN A 112 -6.06 9.74 -1.04
N GLU A 113 -5.31 10.83 -0.97
CA GLU A 113 -5.37 11.93 -1.95
C GLU A 113 -5.07 11.43 -3.38
N ALA A 114 -4.03 10.61 -3.53
CA ALA A 114 -3.64 10.05 -4.82
C ALA A 114 -4.66 9.04 -5.36
N ALA A 115 -5.21 8.16 -4.51
CA ALA A 115 -6.25 7.20 -4.86
C ALA A 115 -7.54 7.92 -5.33
N LYS A 116 -7.91 9.01 -4.64
CA LYS A 116 -9.00 9.88 -5.07
C LYS A 116 -8.73 10.49 -6.43
N ALA A 117 -7.58 11.13 -6.60
CA ALA A 117 -7.22 11.81 -7.85
C ALA A 117 -7.15 10.84 -9.05
N GLY A 118 -6.63 9.64 -8.85
CA GLY A 118 -6.58 8.61 -9.89
C GLY A 118 -7.96 8.06 -10.26
N THR A 119 -8.83 7.86 -9.26
CA THR A 119 -10.24 7.48 -9.45
C THR A 119 -11.00 8.54 -10.22
N ASP A 120 -10.92 9.80 -9.78
CA ASP A 120 -11.57 10.94 -10.43
C ASP A 120 -11.09 11.09 -11.87
N ALA A 121 -9.79 10.91 -12.12
CA ALA A 121 -9.21 11.00 -13.46
C ALA A 121 -9.73 9.92 -14.42
N GLU A 122 -9.91 8.67 -13.97
CA GLU A 122 -10.48 7.62 -14.82
C GLU A 122 -11.97 7.86 -15.09
N ASN A 123 -12.72 8.25 -14.06
CA ASN A 123 -14.14 8.58 -14.18
C ASN A 123 -14.35 9.76 -15.16
N ALA A 124 -13.55 10.82 -15.03
CA ALA A 124 -13.58 11.96 -15.94
C ALA A 124 -13.15 11.60 -17.36
N PHE A 125 -12.09 10.78 -17.52
CA PHE A 125 -11.63 10.32 -18.83
C PHE A 125 -12.72 9.55 -19.60
N ARG A 126 -13.59 8.83 -18.89
CA ARG A 126 -14.75 8.12 -19.46
C ARG A 126 -16.06 8.92 -19.41
N ASN A 127 -16.01 10.17 -18.96
CA ASN A 127 -17.16 11.05 -18.80
C ASN A 127 -18.29 10.44 -17.95
N VAL A 128 -17.93 9.66 -16.93
CA VAL A 128 -18.87 9.09 -15.96
C VAL A 128 -19.17 10.10 -14.87
N LYS A 129 -20.46 10.28 -14.57
CA LYS A 129 -20.96 11.20 -13.54
C LYS A 129 -21.44 10.42 -12.31
N PRO A 130 -21.43 11.04 -11.12
CA PRO A 130 -22.00 10.43 -9.93
C PRO A 130 -23.46 10.00 -10.16
N GLY A 131 -23.75 8.73 -9.86
CA GLY A 131 -25.08 8.14 -10.04
C GLY A 131 -25.33 7.52 -11.42
N ASP A 132 -24.40 7.66 -12.37
CA ASP A 132 -24.51 6.96 -13.65
C ASP A 132 -24.49 5.44 -13.43
N LEU A 133 -25.33 4.75 -14.19
CA LEU A 133 -25.44 3.30 -14.15
C LEU A 133 -25.04 2.69 -15.48
N THR A 134 -24.45 1.49 -15.40
CA THR A 134 -24.17 0.64 -16.54
C THR A 134 -24.67 -0.76 -16.27
N ALA A 135 -25.62 -1.22 -17.09
CA ALA A 135 -26.32 -2.49 -16.88
C ALA A 135 -26.87 -2.67 -15.45
N GLY A 136 -27.35 -1.57 -14.84
CA GLY A 136 -27.92 -1.57 -13.48
C GLY A 136 -26.92 -1.51 -12.33
N ALA A 137 -25.61 -1.52 -12.60
CA ALA A 137 -24.56 -1.32 -11.60
C ALA A 137 -23.94 0.08 -11.72
N ALA A 138 -23.27 0.53 -10.67
CA ALA A 138 -22.53 1.80 -10.65
C ALA A 138 -21.50 1.85 -11.80
N ALA A 139 -21.53 2.91 -12.61
CA ALA A 139 -20.62 3.09 -13.73
C ALA A 139 -19.26 3.69 -13.31
N ASP A 140 -19.20 4.32 -12.14
CA ASP A 140 -18.01 4.95 -11.60
C ASP A 140 -17.06 3.94 -10.96
N ILE A 141 -15.78 4.28 -11.00
CA ILE A 141 -14.78 3.67 -10.13
C ILE A 141 -14.97 4.19 -8.72
N ARG A 142 -14.96 3.25 -7.78
CA ARG A 142 -14.96 3.48 -6.33
C ARG A 142 -13.66 2.92 -5.78
N TYR A 143 -13.13 3.51 -4.72
CA TYR A 143 -11.88 3.08 -4.12
C TYR A 143 -11.97 2.99 -2.59
N SER A 144 -11.08 2.20 -1.99
CA SER A 144 -10.85 2.13 -0.55
C SER A 144 -9.36 2.22 -0.27
N VAL A 145 -9.01 2.79 0.88
CA VAL A 145 -7.63 2.88 1.37
C VAL A 145 -7.63 2.44 2.83
N GLN A 146 -6.78 1.47 3.16
CA GLN A 146 -6.72 0.89 4.50
C GLN A 146 -5.27 0.66 4.92
N MET A 147 -4.92 1.07 6.14
CA MET A 147 -3.68 0.64 6.78
C MET A 147 -3.81 -0.84 7.16
N GLN A 148 -2.77 -1.62 6.90
CA GLN A 148 -2.66 -3.04 7.25
C GLN A 148 -1.90 -3.25 8.56
#